data_AF-A0A7S3ZAL0-F1
#
_entry.id   AF-A0A7S3ZAL0-F1
#
_cell.length_a   1.000
_cell.length_b   1.000
_cell.length_c   1.000
_cell.angle_alpha   90.00
_cell.angle_beta   90.00
_cell.angle_gamma   90.00
#
_symmetry.space_group_name_H-M   'P 1'
#
loop_
_entity.id
_entity.type
_entity.pdbx_description
1 polymer ?
#
loop_
_entity_poly.entity_id
_entity_poly.type
_entity_poly.pdbx_seq_one_letter_code
_entity_poly.pdbx_strand_id
1 'polypeptide(L)'
;RGRASQVHVSHDKLVQWVWEYFAPHEAISPWTASRRGGGFENHGALQVSDKLPLYFQHQGHSRTIVGIERKFPAHGPPKASLIVLDPAHDGWTVKHALEVGSRWQSKIKRGLHTLRRAEYQIV
;
A
#
# COMPACT_ATOMS: atom_id res chain seq x y z
N ARG A 1 21.74 -33.26 -4.85
CA ARG A 1 21.75 -31.89 -4.27
C ARG A 1 20.34 -31.33 -4.37
N GLY A 2 19.56 -31.35 -3.29
CA GLY A 2 18.19 -30.83 -3.27
C GLY A 2 18.18 -29.30 -3.30
N ARG A 3 17.44 -28.69 -4.23
CA ARG A 3 17.09 -27.26 -4.18
C ARG A 3 16.12 -27.10 -3.01
N ALA A 4 16.54 -26.39 -1.96
CA ALA A 4 15.61 -25.94 -0.93
C ALA A 4 14.56 -25.06 -1.60
N SER A 5 13.30 -25.47 -1.53
CA SER A 5 12.16 -24.63 -1.89
C SER A 5 12.16 -23.43 -0.94
N GLN A 6 12.47 -22.26 -1.47
CA GLN A 6 12.35 -21.01 -0.72
C GLN A 6 10.87 -20.81 -0.41
N VAL A 7 10.50 -21.04 0.85
CA VAL A 7 9.15 -20.78 1.34
C VAL A 7 8.86 -19.30 1.14
N HIS A 8 7.97 -18.98 0.21
CA HIS A 8 7.49 -17.62 0.03
C HIS A 8 6.59 -17.28 1.22
N VAL A 9 7.14 -16.54 2.19
CA VAL A 9 6.34 -15.94 3.26
C VAL A 9 5.44 -14.89 2.63
N SER A 10 4.13 -15.12 2.66
CA SER A 10 3.15 -14.13 2.23
C SER A 10 2.82 -13.19 3.39
N HIS A 11 2.84 -11.89 3.11
CA HIS A 11 2.57 -10.84 4.09
C HIS A 11 1.13 -10.30 3.99
N ASP A 12 0.17 -11.13 3.57
CA ASP A 12 -1.23 -10.73 3.36
C ASP A 12 -1.86 -10.12 4.62
N LYS A 13 -1.60 -10.72 5.79
CA LYS A 13 -2.11 -10.22 7.08
C LYS A 13 -1.60 -8.81 7.39
N LEU A 14 -0.34 -8.53 7.09
CA LEU A 14 0.23 -7.19 7.26
C LEU A 14 -0.46 -6.19 6.35
N VAL A 15 -0.63 -6.53 5.07
CA VAL A 15 -1.27 -5.66 4.09
C VAL A 15 -2.75 -5.44 4.44
N GLN A 16 -3.44 -6.47 4.94
CA GLN A 16 -4.80 -6.36 5.44
C GLN A 16 -4.87 -5.42 6.66
N TRP A 17 -3.97 -5.57 7.63
CA TRP A 17 -3.93 -4.70 8.80
C TRP A 17 -3.70 -3.24 8.41
N VAL A 18 -2.79 -2.96 7.46
CA VAL A 18 -2.56 -1.59 6.95
C VAL A 18 -3.80 -1.05 6.23
N TRP A 19 -4.53 -1.90 5.50
CA TRP A 19 -5.81 -1.52 4.90
C TRP A 19 -6.82 -1.09 5.96
N GLU A 20 -7.03 -1.91 6.98
CA GLU A 20 -7.93 -1.61 8.09
C GLU A 20 -7.47 -0.39 8.88
N TYR A 21 -6.16 -0.22 9.04
CA TYR A 21 -5.58 0.97 9.65
C TYR A 21 -5.95 2.22 8.86
N PHE A 22 -5.82 2.30 7.54
CA PHE A 22 -6.15 3.54 6.81
C PHE A 22 -7.64 3.69 6.42
N ALA A 23 -8.40 2.60 6.38
CA ALA A 23 -9.82 2.64 6.00
C ALA A 23 -10.65 3.51 6.96
N PRO A 24 -11.63 4.28 6.47
CA PRO A 24 -12.61 4.94 7.32
C PRO A 24 -13.39 3.88 8.11
N HIS A 25 -13.74 4.17 9.36
CA HIS A 25 -14.54 3.26 10.19
C HIS A 25 -15.89 2.92 9.54
N GLU A 26 -16.46 3.86 8.77
CA GLU A 26 -17.72 3.69 8.04
C GLU A 26 -17.60 2.87 6.74
N ALA A 27 -16.38 2.72 6.21
CA ALA A 27 -16.11 1.96 4.98
C ALA A 27 -16.00 0.44 5.20
N ILE A 28 -16.11 -0.01 6.46
CA ILE A 28 -16.10 -1.43 6.84
C ILE A 28 -17.49 -2.06 6.65
N SER A 29 -18.55 -1.26 6.44
CA SER A 29 -19.89 -1.76 6.11
C SER A 29 -20.08 -1.92 4.59
N PRO A 30 -20.37 -3.12 4.08
CA PRO A 30 -20.68 -3.35 2.66
C PRO A 30 -21.97 -2.65 2.18
N TRP A 31 -22.80 -2.12 3.11
CA TRP A 31 -24.15 -1.63 2.79
C TRP A 31 -24.29 -0.11 2.68
N THR A 32 -23.37 0.68 3.27
CA THR A 32 -23.47 2.16 3.27
C THR A 32 -22.84 2.84 2.06
N ALA A 33 -22.08 2.13 1.23
CA ALA A 33 -21.47 2.68 0.02
C ALA A 33 -22.47 3.16 -1.05
N SER A 34 -23.76 2.77 -0.94
CA SER A 34 -24.76 3.02 -2.00
C SER A 34 -25.70 4.21 -1.76
N ARG A 35 -25.61 4.98 -0.67
CA ARG A 35 -26.69 5.96 -0.34
C ARG A 35 -26.27 7.31 0.27
N ARG A 36 -25.25 7.98 -0.25
CA ARG A 36 -25.22 9.46 -0.17
C ARG A 36 -24.85 10.05 -1.53
N GLY A 37 -25.90 10.37 -2.29
CA GLY A 37 -25.83 11.08 -3.55
C GLY A 37 -25.35 12.51 -3.34
N GLY A 38 -24.38 12.88 -4.17
CA GLY A 38 -23.79 14.20 -4.27
C GLY A 38 -22.62 14.16 -5.26
N GLY A 39 -22.93 13.94 -6.55
CA GLY A 39 -22.02 14.18 -7.68
C GLY A 39 -20.61 13.59 -7.59
N PHE A 40 -20.46 12.27 -7.64
CA PHE A 40 -19.16 11.64 -7.92
C PHE A 40 -19.26 10.88 -9.25
N GLU A 41 -19.05 11.61 -10.33
CA GLU A 41 -18.83 11.01 -11.64
C GLU A 41 -17.44 10.33 -11.64
N ASN A 42 -17.43 8.99 -11.68
CA ASN A 42 -16.35 8.13 -12.20
C ASN A 42 -14.87 8.35 -11.77
N HIS A 43 -14.60 8.57 -10.48
CA HIS A 43 -13.26 8.34 -9.91
C HIS A 43 -13.38 7.55 -8.61
N GLY A 44 -12.99 6.27 -8.62
CA GLY A 44 -13.00 5.37 -7.45
C GLY A 44 -12.20 5.93 -6.28
N ALA A 45 -12.91 6.69 -5.45
CA ALA A 45 -12.58 7.43 -4.24
C ALA A 45 -11.15 7.32 -3.69
N LEU A 46 -10.31 8.29 -4.03
CA LEU A 46 -9.18 8.66 -3.17
C LEU A 46 -9.74 9.13 -1.82
N GLN A 47 -9.33 8.48 -0.73
CA GLN A 47 -9.68 8.87 0.62
C GLN A 47 -8.43 9.37 1.34
N VAL A 48 -8.47 10.60 1.82
CA VAL A 48 -7.45 11.17 2.69
C VAL A 48 -7.88 10.95 4.13
N SER A 49 -6.98 10.45 4.96
CA SER A 49 -7.23 10.16 6.37
C SER A 49 -6.32 11.02 7.24
N ASP A 50 -6.80 11.43 8.42
CA ASP A 50 -5.99 12.14 9.42
C ASP A 50 -5.07 11.21 10.23
N LYS A 51 -4.99 9.93 9.84
CA LYS A 51 -4.13 8.93 10.49
C LYS A 51 -2.67 9.20 10.19
N LEU A 52 -1.83 8.95 11.19
CA LEU A 52 -0.40 9.15 11.08
C LEU A 52 0.23 8.11 10.12
N PRO A 53 1.35 8.46 9.46
CA PRO A 53 2.16 7.47 8.78
C PRO A 53 2.68 6.40 9.73
N LEU A 54 2.83 5.18 9.23
CA LEU A 54 3.27 4.02 10.01
C LEU A 54 4.76 3.77 9.81
N TYR A 55 5.50 3.54 10.89
CA TYR A 55 6.89 3.11 10.79
C TYR A 55 6.93 1.64 10.40
N PHE A 56 7.66 1.32 9.33
CA PHE A 56 7.69 -0.01 8.72
C PHE A 56 9.12 -0.53 8.68
N GLN A 57 9.42 -1.48 9.57
CA GLN A 57 10.76 -1.98 9.82
C GLN A 57 10.90 -3.43 9.36
N HIS A 58 12.07 -3.76 8.84
CA HIS A 58 12.56 -5.14 8.77
C HIS A 58 14.05 -5.17 9.15
N GLN A 59 14.66 -6.35 9.21
CA GLN A 59 16.09 -6.45 9.50
C GLN A 59 16.91 -5.58 8.53
N GLY A 60 17.67 -4.62 9.10
CA GLY A 60 18.62 -3.78 8.38
C GLY A 60 18.07 -2.55 7.66
N HIS A 61 16.75 -2.28 7.67
CA HIS A 61 16.22 -1.06 7.04
C HIS A 61 14.82 -0.69 7.53
N SER A 62 14.54 0.60 7.56
CA SER A 62 13.23 1.15 7.90
C SER A 62 12.67 2.04 6.80
N ARG A 63 11.35 2.15 6.79
CA ARG A 63 10.57 2.92 5.83
C ARG A 63 9.33 3.48 6.50
N THR A 64 8.61 4.34 5.81
CA THR A 64 7.36 4.91 6.29
C THR A 64 6.23 4.58 5.33
N ILE A 65 5.17 3.93 5.81
CA ILE A 65 3.95 3.73 5.02
C ILE A 65 3.07 4.96 5.21
N VAL A 66 2.71 5.59 4.10
CA VAL A 66 1.86 6.80 4.08
C VAL A 66 0.47 6.54 3.49
N GLY A 67 0.19 5.31 3.09
CA GLY A 67 -1.13 4.91 2.59
C GLY A 67 -1.11 3.56 1.89
N ILE A 68 -2.26 3.20 1.32
CA ILE A 68 -2.46 1.93 0.64
C ILE A 68 -3.46 2.09 -0.51
N GLU A 69 -3.18 1.41 -1.62
CA GLU A 69 -4.06 1.34 -2.78
C GLU A 69 -4.59 -0.09 -2.93
N ARG A 70 -5.90 -0.24 -3.16
CA ARG A 70 -6.51 -1.48 -3.64
C ARG A 70 -7.07 -1.29 -5.04
N LYS A 71 -6.66 -2.17 -5.96
CA LYS A 71 -7.19 -2.24 -7.32
C LYS A 71 -8.04 -3.48 -7.47
N PHE A 72 -9.23 -3.31 -8.03
CA PHE A 72 -10.15 -4.38 -8.39
C PHE A 72 -10.11 -4.53 -9.91
N PRO A 73 -9.22 -5.38 -10.46
CA PRO A 73 -9.21 -5.62 -11.89
C PRO A 73 -10.53 -6.29 -12.32
N ALA A 74 -10.94 -6.10 -13.57
CA ALA A 74 -12.14 -6.74 -14.13
C ALA A 74 -12.07 -8.28 -14.02
N HIS A 75 -10.86 -8.83 -14.05
CA HIS A 75 -10.60 -10.26 -13.89
C HIS A 75 -9.47 -10.49 -12.88
N GLY A 76 -9.67 -11.47 -12.01
CA GLY A 76 -8.68 -11.89 -11.02
C GLY A 76 -8.85 -11.23 -9.65
N PRO A 77 -8.00 -11.63 -8.67
CA PRO A 77 -8.13 -11.16 -7.31
C PRO A 77 -7.76 -9.67 -7.18
N PRO A 78 -8.33 -8.98 -6.17
CA PRO A 78 -7.91 -7.63 -5.82
C PRO A 78 -6.40 -7.56 -5.57
N LYS A 79 -5.76 -6.49 -6.03
CA LYS A 79 -4.33 -6.23 -5.82
C LYS A 79 -4.16 -5.07 -4.85
N ALA A 80 -3.38 -5.29 -3.79
CA ALA A 80 -3.02 -4.24 -2.85
C ALA A 80 -1.56 -3.79 -3.04
N SER A 81 -1.32 -2.49 -2.87
CA SER A 81 0.02 -1.90 -2.88
C SER A 81 0.14 -0.86 -1.78
N LEU A 82 1.16 -0.99 -0.95
CA LEU A 82 1.52 0.02 0.04
C LEU A 82 2.15 1.22 -0.66
N ILE A 83 1.88 2.43 -0.17
CA ILE A 83 2.58 3.65 -0.54
C ILE A 83 3.63 3.92 0.53
N VAL A 84 4.91 3.81 0.14
CA VAL A 84 6.04 3.75 1.07
C VAL A 84 7.09 4.79 0.70
N LEU A 85 7.45 5.62 1.67
CA LEU A 85 8.61 6.50 1.61
C LEU A 85 9.82 5.76 2.19
N ASP A 86 10.94 5.84 1.50
CA ASP A 86 12.18 5.15 1.85
C ASP A 86 13.30 6.19 2.01
N PRO A 87 13.93 6.31 3.19
CA PRO A 87 15.00 7.28 3.42
C PRO A 87 16.25 7.04 2.57
N ALA A 88 16.40 5.85 1.97
CA ALA A 88 17.49 5.55 1.03
C ALA A 88 17.25 6.16 -0.37
N HIS A 89 16.07 6.69 -0.65
CA HIS A 89 15.84 7.43 -1.89
C HIS A 89 16.28 8.88 -1.78
N ASP A 90 16.94 9.36 -2.82
CA ASP A 90 17.13 10.78 -3.04
C ASP A 90 15.78 11.50 -3.20
N GLY A 91 15.54 12.50 -2.34
CA GLY A 91 14.27 13.22 -2.29
C GLY A 91 13.97 14.01 -3.56
N TRP A 92 15.00 14.56 -4.21
CA TRP A 92 14.84 15.27 -5.48
C TRP A 92 14.35 14.34 -6.59
N THR A 93 14.94 13.15 -6.68
CA THR A 93 14.53 12.12 -7.64
C THR A 93 13.06 11.71 -7.45
N VAL A 94 12.61 11.55 -6.21
CA VAL A 94 11.21 11.20 -5.93
C VAL A 94 10.28 12.35 -6.29
N LYS A 95 10.61 13.58 -5.88
CA LYS A 95 9.84 14.79 -6.21
C LYS A 95 9.70 14.95 -7.72
N HIS A 96 10.82 14.91 -8.46
CA HIS A 96 10.82 15.10 -9.90
C HIS A 96 9.99 14.01 -10.62
N ALA A 97 10.08 12.75 -10.18
CA ALA A 97 9.27 11.66 -10.75
C ALA A 97 7.76 11.86 -10.52
N LEU A 98 7.37 12.46 -9.38
CA LEU A 98 5.98 12.80 -9.07
C LEU A 98 5.50 13.97 -9.93
N GLU A 99 6.29 15.04 -10.06
CA GLU A 99 5.96 16.23 -10.86
C GLU A 99 5.78 15.90 -12.35
N VAL A 100 6.66 15.06 -12.90
CA VAL A 100 6.57 14.60 -14.31
C VAL A 100 5.51 13.50 -14.47
N GLY A 101 5.04 12.89 -13.39
CA GLY A 101 4.05 11.80 -13.42
C GLY A 101 4.59 10.48 -13.99
N SER A 102 5.91 10.34 -14.16
CA SER A 102 6.54 9.17 -14.78
C SER A 102 7.41 8.41 -13.79
N ARG A 103 7.38 7.07 -13.84
CA ARG A 103 8.19 6.12 -13.04
C ARG A 103 8.05 6.22 -11.51
N TRP A 104 7.28 7.16 -10.97
CA TRP A 104 7.07 7.35 -9.52
C TRP A 104 6.57 6.08 -8.81
N GLN A 105 5.76 5.26 -9.48
CA GLN A 105 5.24 4.02 -8.88
C GLN A 105 6.35 3.08 -8.43
N SER A 106 7.42 2.94 -9.22
CA SER A 106 8.57 2.11 -8.84
C SER A 106 9.29 2.64 -7.59
N LYS A 107 9.24 3.96 -7.37
CA LYS A 107 9.86 4.62 -6.22
C LYS A 107 9.07 4.41 -4.94
N ILE A 108 7.74 4.54 -4.97
CA ILE A 108 6.94 4.56 -3.74
C ILE A 108 5.93 3.41 -3.58
N LYS A 109 5.50 2.73 -4.66
CA LYS A 109 4.54 1.62 -4.55
C LYS A 109 5.24 0.31 -4.24
N ARG A 110 4.70 -0.42 -3.26
CA ARG A 110 5.17 -1.75 -2.85
C ARG A 110 4.00 -2.72 -2.86
N GLY A 111 3.93 -3.55 -3.91
CA GLY A 111 3.01 -4.68 -3.95
C GLY A 111 3.48 -5.82 -3.06
N LEU A 112 2.60 -6.75 -2.73
CA LEU A 112 2.89 -7.91 -1.87
C LEU A 112 4.16 -8.68 -2.31
N HIS A 113 4.33 -8.89 -3.62
CA HIS A 113 5.51 -9.56 -4.21
C HIS A 113 6.85 -8.83 -4.01
N THR A 114 6.83 -7.57 -3.57
CA THR A 114 8.02 -6.77 -3.25
C THR A 114 8.42 -6.88 -1.78
N LEU A 115 7.55 -7.43 -0.91
CA LEU A 115 7.81 -7.64 0.51
C LEU A 115 8.54 -8.98 0.71
N ARG A 116 9.86 -8.97 0.54
CA ARG A 116 10.70 -10.18 0.46
C ARG A 116 11.41 -10.56 1.76
N ARG A 117 11.32 -9.74 2.81
CA ARG A 117 11.96 -10.04 4.09
C ARG A 117 11.12 -11.05 4.88
N ALA A 118 11.79 -11.85 5.71
CA ALA A 118 11.13 -12.90 6.48
C ALA A 118 10.15 -12.32 7.50
N GLU A 119 10.50 -11.19 8.09
CA GLU A 119 9.72 -10.51 9.13
C GLU A 119 9.65 -9.01 8.83
N TYR A 120 8.50 -8.44 9.17
CA TYR A 120 8.23 -7.01 9.16
C TYR A 120 7.51 -6.62 10.45
N GLN A 121 7.83 -5.44 10.96
CA GLN A 121 7.22 -4.85 12.16
C GLN A 121 6.66 -3.48 11.80
N ILE A 122 5.52 -3.14 12.40
CA ILE A 122 4.85 -1.84 12.23
C ILE A 122 4.68 -1.19 13.60
N VAL A 123 4.97 0.11 13.69
CA VAL A 123 4.77 0.97 14.88
C VAL A 123 3.95 2.20 14.50
#